data_AF-A0A2J7QVQ7-F1
#
_entry.id   AF-A0A2J7QVQ7-F1
#
_cell.length_a   1.000
_cell.length_b   1.000
_cell.length_c   1.000
_cell.angle_alpha   90.00
_cell.angle_beta   90.00
_cell.angle_gamma   90.00
#
_symmetry.space_group_name_H-M   'P 1'
#
loop_
_entity.id
_entity.type
_entity.pdbx_description
1 polymer ?
#
loop_
_entity_poly.entity_id
_entity_poly.type
_entity_poly.pdbx_seq_one_letter_code
_entity_poly.pdbx_strand_id
1 'polypeptide(L)'
;MENTPSIQRELKHIYYMSKVVCLAPYSFSRNCVVCKTVINTRLRSNVTGFVWTLFMSNVMVFGLISGIYRYKNVGQSNPGIALNNSFCFPMNFVNAVFSFTVLFMKRFKFAELIEKLSQIDNTLCQMKLCNYTKCKNYFVYFMYAVCILLAMFMCYDILQVEERRYFVYTSLYRLAYLISVVLIMQFCHVTRCIQQRLILLRKEMSSVLDNTPSMILTSTVKPTSFERVDKFELSCVTSLISENPVDDSGNKYQSSPRNLLLHGKLYQVDKIITFRQIYNNIYDATQLINSVYGFLILLLFVRAAGGLITNIYHLVSITLSGVVVLGIENWDSPLHVGSLVAWILIFLSTIIVMTVMCQRVMSECKKIDDIIQKLLLQQSLRYDMLQQLKLFSVQITKNQIEFSAFCFFKVDMSLLFTILTSVTSYIIVLVQFK
;
A
#
# COMPACT_ATOMS: atom_id res chain seq x y z
N MET A 1 25.82 5.96 -15.81
CA MET A 1 24.38 5.60 -15.78
C MET A 1 23.80 6.17 -14.50
N GLU A 2 23.04 7.24 -14.60
CA GLU A 2 22.53 8.01 -13.45
C GLU A 2 21.51 7.22 -12.61
N ASN A 3 21.65 7.32 -11.29
CA ASN A 3 20.75 6.76 -10.28
C ASN A 3 19.39 7.50 -10.31
N THR A 4 18.56 7.27 -11.32
CA THR A 4 17.13 7.63 -11.21
C THR A 4 16.53 6.96 -9.98
N PRO A 5 15.79 7.68 -9.12
CA PRO A 5 15.22 7.12 -7.89
C PRO A 5 14.31 5.92 -8.22
N SER A 6 14.47 4.85 -7.44
CA SER A 6 13.83 3.54 -7.66
C SER A 6 12.32 3.64 -7.82
N ILE A 7 11.64 4.44 -6.98
CA ILE A 7 10.18 4.61 -7.00
C ILE A 7 9.65 5.06 -8.36
N GLN A 8 10.33 5.99 -9.04
CA GLN A 8 9.82 6.57 -10.28
C GLN A 8 9.81 5.52 -11.39
N ARG A 9 10.79 4.60 -11.40
CA ARG A 9 10.85 3.50 -12.35
C ARG A 9 9.77 2.46 -12.07
N GLU A 10 9.55 2.12 -10.80
CA GLU A 10 8.49 1.18 -10.39
C GLU A 10 7.10 1.70 -10.77
N LEU A 11 6.81 2.96 -10.45
CA LEU A 11 5.52 3.59 -10.75
C LEU A 11 5.29 3.85 -12.24
N LYS A 12 6.34 3.93 -13.05
CA LYS A 12 6.24 4.15 -14.50
C LYS A 12 5.48 3.03 -15.21
N HIS A 13 5.63 1.78 -14.78
CA HIS A 13 4.92 0.66 -15.38
C HIS A 13 3.41 0.76 -15.12
N ILE A 14 3.03 1.03 -13.88
CA ILE A 14 1.62 1.20 -13.53
C ILE A 14 1.05 2.44 -14.17
N TYR A 15 1.82 3.51 -14.30
CA TYR A 15 1.40 4.67 -15.04
C TYR A 15 0.93 4.34 -16.46
N TYR A 16 1.68 3.54 -17.22
CA TYR A 16 1.26 3.18 -18.58
C TYR A 16 -0.02 2.35 -18.59
N MET A 17 -0.12 1.35 -17.72
CA MET A 17 -1.34 0.56 -17.55
C MET A 17 -2.55 1.43 -17.16
N SER A 18 -2.35 2.35 -16.23
CA SER A 18 -3.36 3.30 -15.76
C SER A 18 -3.76 4.30 -16.83
N LYS A 19 -2.81 4.70 -17.70
CA LYS A 19 -3.04 5.63 -18.79
C LYS A 19 -3.92 5.02 -19.88
N VAL A 20 -3.71 3.73 -20.21
CA VAL A 20 -4.57 2.98 -21.14
C VAL A 20 -6.02 3.01 -20.65
N VAL A 21 -6.21 2.85 -19.35
CA VAL A 21 -7.53 2.76 -18.69
C VAL A 21 -8.05 4.13 -18.22
N CYS A 22 -7.38 5.24 -18.55
CA CYS A 22 -7.76 6.63 -18.20
C CYS A 22 -7.71 7.00 -16.71
N LEU A 23 -7.05 6.21 -15.87
CA LEU A 23 -6.92 6.45 -14.44
C LEU A 23 -5.72 7.34 -14.08
N ALA A 24 -4.84 7.67 -15.04
CA ALA A 24 -3.66 8.50 -14.81
C ALA A 24 -3.72 9.84 -15.55
N PRO A 25 -4.43 10.87 -15.02
CA PRO A 25 -4.53 12.20 -15.61
C PRO A 25 -3.28 13.06 -15.34
N TYR A 26 -2.09 12.46 -15.39
CA TYR A 26 -0.80 13.11 -15.19
C TYR A 26 0.21 12.61 -16.24
N SER A 27 1.35 13.27 -16.36
CA SER A 27 2.47 12.77 -17.20
C SER A 27 3.79 12.90 -16.49
N PHE A 28 4.70 12.01 -16.85
CA PHE A 28 6.10 12.15 -16.48
C PHE A 28 6.77 13.04 -17.51
N SER A 29 7.30 14.18 -17.05
CA SER A 29 8.15 15.06 -17.84
C SER A 29 9.58 14.98 -17.31
N ARG A 30 10.58 14.93 -18.20
CA ARG A 30 11.98 15.02 -17.78
C ARG A 30 12.33 16.50 -17.70
N ASN A 31 12.73 16.96 -16.51
CA ASN A 31 13.28 18.30 -16.40
C ASN A 31 14.74 18.25 -16.89
N CYS A 32 15.00 18.85 -18.05
CA CYS A 32 16.34 18.84 -18.68
C CYS A 32 17.39 19.52 -17.80
N VAL A 33 17.00 20.50 -16.97
CA VAL A 33 17.94 21.26 -16.12
C VAL A 33 18.41 20.44 -14.93
N VAL A 34 17.49 19.72 -14.28
CA VAL A 34 17.79 18.98 -13.03
C VAL A 34 18.09 17.49 -13.31
N CYS A 35 17.93 17.05 -14.56
CA CYS A 35 17.96 15.64 -14.97
C CYS A 35 17.00 14.72 -14.17
N LYS A 36 16.04 15.29 -13.43
CA LYS A 36 15.05 14.57 -12.62
C LYS A 36 13.74 14.44 -13.38
N THR A 37 13.09 13.29 -13.27
CA THR A 37 11.72 13.16 -13.78
C THR A 37 10.77 13.81 -12.77
N VAL A 38 9.93 14.72 -13.27
CA VAL A 38 8.95 15.47 -12.49
C VAL A 38 7.57 15.13 -13.03
N ILE A 39 6.63 14.90 -12.13
CA ILE A 39 5.24 14.65 -12.50
C ILE A 39 4.60 15.98 -12.86
N ASN A 40 4.23 16.11 -14.13
CA ASN A 40 3.52 17.27 -14.61
C ASN A 40 2.02 17.04 -14.46
N THR A 41 1.41 17.76 -13.52
CA THR A 41 -0.03 17.78 -13.26
C THR A 41 -0.75 18.91 -13.99
N ARG A 42 -0.02 19.76 -14.74
CA ARG A 42 -0.63 20.86 -15.48
C ARG A 42 -1.57 20.31 -16.56
N LEU A 43 -2.75 20.92 -16.67
CA LEU A 43 -3.76 20.51 -17.64
C LEU A 43 -3.23 20.62 -19.08
N ARG A 44 -2.50 21.70 -19.37
CA ARG A 44 -1.97 22.01 -20.71
C ARG A 44 -1.01 20.93 -21.26
N SER A 45 -0.25 20.26 -20.39
CA SER A 45 0.65 19.18 -20.82
C SER A 45 -0.05 17.84 -20.99
N ASN A 46 -1.28 17.69 -20.48
CA ASN A 46 -2.03 16.42 -20.44
C ASN A 46 -3.39 16.51 -21.13
N VAL A 47 -3.52 17.38 -22.14
CA VAL A 47 -4.79 17.59 -22.87
C VAL A 47 -5.31 16.26 -23.43
N THR A 48 -4.45 15.42 -24.00
CA THR A 48 -4.84 14.12 -24.55
C THR A 48 -5.40 13.17 -23.48
N GLY A 49 -4.73 13.08 -22.32
CA GLY A 49 -5.21 12.29 -21.19
C GLY A 49 -6.54 12.81 -20.65
N PHE A 50 -6.72 14.13 -20.60
CA PHE A 50 -7.98 14.75 -20.17
C PHE A 50 -9.14 14.44 -21.11
N VAL A 51 -8.94 14.64 -22.42
CA VAL A 51 -9.96 14.33 -23.44
C VAL A 51 -10.32 12.85 -23.39
N TRP A 52 -9.32 11.97 -23.21
CA TRP A 52 -9.54 10.52 -23.11
C TRP A 52 -10.32 10.12 -21.84
N THR A 53 -9.98 10.69 -20.67
CA THR A 53 -10.75 10.47 -19.43
C THR A 53 -12.18 10.99 -19.54
N LEU A 54 -12.39 12.16 -20.17
CA LEU A 54 -13.73 12.70 -20.40
C LEU A 54 -14.53 11.80 -21.33
N PHE A 55 -13.94 11.36 -22.44
CA PHE A 55 -14.57 10.42 -23.37
C PHE A 55 -14.98 9.12 -22.65
N MET A 56 -14.06 8.49 -21.92
CA MET A 56 -14.36 7.24 -21.20
C MET A 56 -15.38 7.42 -20.09
N SER A 57 -15.39 8.57 -19.40
CA SER A 57 -16.45 8.90 -18.44
C SER A 57 -17.82 8.96 -19.12
N ASN A 58 -17.94 9.61 -20.28
CA ASN A 58 -19.19 9.64 -21.05
C ASN A 58 -19.61 8.24 -21.51
N VAL A 59 -18.67 7.40 -21.95
CA VAL A 59 -18.94 6.00 -22.31
C VAL A 59 -19.49 5.21 -21.11
N MET A 60 -18.94 5.42 -19.90
CA MET A 60 -19.45 4.76 -18.68
C MET A 60 -20.84 5.27 -18.29
N VAL A 61 -21.11 6.57 -18.43
CA VAL A 61 -22.45 7.15 -18.20
C VAL A 61 -23.46 6.60 -19.20
N PHE A 62 -23.09 6.49 -20.47
CA PHE A 62 -23.93 5.86 -21.49
C PHE A 62 -24.22 4.39 -21.15
N GLY A 63 -23.20 3.64 -20.72
CA GLY A 63 -23.36 2.26 -20.25
C GLY A 63 -24.32 2.15 -19.05
N LEU A 64 -24.25 3.09 -18.11
CA LEU A 64 -25.17 3.17 -16.97
C LEU A 64 -26.62 3.42 -17.43
N ILE A 65 -26.84 4.39 -18.31
CA ILE A 65 -28.17 4.72 -18.87
C ILE A 65 -28.74 3.50 -19.62
N SER A 66 -27.92 2.85 -20.45
CA SER A 66 -28.29 1.62 -21.15
C SER A 66 -28.66 0.49 -20.18
N GLY A 67 -27.97 0.38 -19.04
CA GLY A 67 -28.28 -0.59 -17.99
C GLY A 67 -29.62 -0.33 -17.33
N ILE A 68 -29.93 0.93 -17.03
CA ILE A 68 -31.22 1.34 -16.47
C ILE A 68 -32.36 1.05 -17.46
N TYR A 69 -32.15 1.34 -18.76
CA TYR A 69 -33.11 1.03 -19.80
C TYR A 69 -33.37 -0.48 -19.91
N ARG A 70 -32.31 -1.30 -19.87
CA ARG A 70 -32.41 -2.77 -19.86
C ARG A 70 -33.19 -3.26 -18.64
N TYR A 71 -32.88 -2.73 -17.46
CA TYR A 71 -33.57 -3.11 -16.22
C TYR A 71 -35.08 -2.90 -16.29
N LYS A 72 -35.53 -1.82 -16.94
CA LYS A 72 -36.97 -1.55 -17.13
C LYS A 72 -37.67 -2.59 -18.02
N ASN A 73 -36.95 -3.17 -18.98
CA ASN A 73 -37.53 -4.08 -19.98
C ASN A 73 -37.43 -5.55 -19.58
N VAL A 74 -36.48 -5.93 -18.73
CA VAL A 74 -36.33 -7.30 -18.22
C VAL A 74 -37.15 -7.43 -16.94
N GLY A 75 -38.35 -7.99 -17.05
CA GLY A 75 -39.27 -8.19 -15.93
C GLY A 75 -38.63 -8.89 -14.72
N GLN A 76 -39.14 -8.61 -13.52
CA GLN A 76 -38.55 -9.04 -12.25
C GLN A 76 -39.30 -10.22 -11.64
N SER A 77 -38.95 -11.45 -12.04
CA SER A 77 -39.50 -12.65 -11.40
C SER A 77 -38.60 -13.21 -10.28
N ASN A 78 -37.30 -12.90 -10.27
CA ASN A 78 -36.34 -13.46 -9.30
C ASN A 78 -35.63 -12.34 -8.51
N PRO A 79 -35.62 -12.38 -7.17
CA PRO A 79 -35.03 -11.34 -6.33
C PRO A 79 -33.52 -11.20 -6.51
N GLY A 80 -32.79 -12.28 -6.83
CA GLY A 80 -31.35 -12.22 -7.14
C GLY A 80 -31.07 -11.50 -8.45
N ILE A 81 -31.88 -11.74 -9.49
CA ILE A 81 -31.80 -11.02 -10.77
C ILE A 81 -32.14 -9.55 -10.55
N ALA A 82 -33.17 -9.26 -9.74
CA ALA A 82 -33.54 -7.91 -9.38
C ALA A 82 -32.39 -7.20 -8.64
N LEU A 83 -31.76 -7.82 -7.64
CA LEU A 83 -30.63 -7.24 -6.92
C LEU A 83 -29.42 -7.00 -7.83
N ASN A 84 -29.08 -7.97 -8.68
CA ASN A 84 -27.95 -7.84 -9.60
C ASN A 84 -28.18 -6.69 -10.61
N ASN A 85 -29.37 -6.62 -11.20
CA ASN A 85 -29.70 -5.60 -12.18
C ASN A 85 -29.92 -4.20 -11.57
N SER A 86 -30.50 -4.12 -10.37
CA SER A 86 -30.80 -2.83 -9.70
C SER A 86 -29.56 -2.23 -9.05
N PHE A 87 -28.65 -3.08 -8.54
CA PHE A 87 -27.54 -2.63 -7.70
C PHE A 87 -26.18 -2.95 -8.33
N CYS A 88 -25.84 -4.23 -8.49
CA CYS A 88 -24.46 -4.62 -8.86
C CYS A 88 -24.03 -4.08 -10.22
N PHE A 89 -24.93 -4.08 -11.20
CA PHE A 89 -24.66 -3.58 -12.54
C PHE A 89 -24.45 -2.06 -12.58
N PRO A 90 -25.40 -1.21 -12.12
CA PRO A 90 -25.18 0.23 -12.00
C PRO A 90 -23.91 0.58 -11.21
N MET A 91 -23.67 -0.12 -10.11
CA MET A 91 -22.53 0.15 -9.22
C MET A 91 -21.18 0.03 -9.94
N ASN A 92 -21.07 -0.81 -10.97
CA ASN A 92 -19.85 -0.93 -11.77
C ASN A 92 -19.52 0.35 -12.54
N PHE A 93 -20.53 0.91 -13.21
CA PHE A 93 -20.39 2.16 -13.95
C PHE A 93 -20.16 3.34 -13.01
N VAL A 94 -20.91 3.37 -11.89
CA VAL A 94 -20.74 4.37 -10.83
C VAL A 94 -19.30 4.34 -10.31
N ASN A 95 -18.76 3.17 -9.99
CA ASN A 95 -17.37 3.03 -9.54
C ASN A 95 -16.38 3.54 -10.58
N ALA A 96 -16.55 3.19 -11.86
CA ALA A 96 -15.67 3.67 -12.93
C ALA A 96 -15.71 5.20 -13.08
N VAL A 97 -16.89 5.81 -13.11
CA VAL A 97 -17.08 7.27 -13.22
C VAL A 97 -16.48 7.99 -12.01
N PHE A 98 -16.73 7.50 -10.79
CA PHE A 98 -16.13 8.08 -9.58
C PHE A 98 -14.62 7.89 -9.56
N SER A 99 -14.09 6.79 -10.08
CA SER A 99 -12.64 6.58 -10.18
C SER A 99 -11.97 7.63 -11.06
N PHE A 100 -12.55 7.93 -12.22
CA PHE A 100 -12.08 9.01 -13.09
C PHE A 100 -12.16 10.36 -12.40
N THR A 101 -13.31 10.67 -11.79
CA THR A 101 -13.57 11.97 -11.17
C THR A 101 -12.66 12.20 -9.97
N VAL A 102 -12.56 11.24 -9.04
CA VAL A 102 -11.75 11.36 -7.82
C VAL A 102 -10.27 11.42 -8.15
N LEU A 103 -9.75 10.54 -9.02
CA LEU A 103 -8.34 10.58 -9.40
C LEU A 103 -7.98 11.86 -10.14
N PHE A 104 -8.90 12.39 -10.96
CA PHE A 104 -8.73 13.69 -11.60
C PHE A 104 -8.65 14.83 -10.58
N MET A 105 -9.61 14.89 -9.65
CA MET A 105 -9.67 15.93 -8.61
C MET A 105 -8.49 15.83 -7.62
N LYS A 106 -8.01 14.62 -7.33
CA LYS A 106 -6.92 14.35 -6.38
C LYS A 106 -5.55 14.20 -7.04
N ARG A 107 -5.39 14.53 -8.34
CA ARG A 107 -4.12 14.39 -9.08
C ARG A 107 -2.94 15.12 -8.43
N PHE A 108 -3.19 16.26 -7.77
CA PHE A 108 -2.15 17.01 -7.06
C PHE A 108 -1.66 16.27 -5.81
N LYS A 109 -2.59 15.71 -5.03
CA LYS A 109 -2.25 14.85 -3.87
C LYS A 109 -1.51 13.59 -4.28
N PHE A 110 -1.84 13.04 -5.44
CA PHE A 110 -1.11 11.89 -5.98
C PHE A 110 0.32 12.25 -6.41
N ALA A 111 0.52 13.43 -7.01
CA ALA A 111 1.87 13.92 -7.32
C ALA A 111 2.68 14.18 -6.03
N GLU A 112 2.06 14.79 -5.02
CA GLU A 112 2.63 14.99 -3.68
C GLU A 112 3.02 13.65 -3.03
N LEU A 113 2.18 12.62 -3.15
CA LEU A 113 2.48 11.27 -2.67
C LEU A 113 3.75 10.72 -3.31
N ILE A 114 3.91 10.86 -4.63
CA ILE A 114 5.10 10.35 -5.32
C ILE A 114 6.34 11.16 -4.95
N GLU A 115 6.20 12.46 -4.75
CA GLU A 115 7.28 13.31 -4.25
C GLU A 115 7.72 12.87 -2.85
N LYS A 116 6.78 12.67 -1.93
CA LYS A 116 7.05 12.15 -0.58
C LYS A 116 7.73 10.78 -0.61
N LEU A 117 7.27 9.87 -1.46
CA LEU A 117 7.91 8.56 -1.66
C LEU A 117 9.33 8.69 -2.22
N SER A 118 9.56 9.65 -3.13
CA SER A 118 10.90 9.92 -3.65
C SER A 118 11.82 10.54 -2.60
N GLN A 119 11.30 11.39 -1.72
CA GLN A 119 12.06 11.95 -0.60
C GLN A 119 12.49 10.84 0.37
N ILE A 120 11.57 9.92 0.71
CA ILE A 120 11.88 8.74 1.54
C ILE A 120 13.00 7.90 0.90
N ASP A 121 12.92 7.64 -0.41
CA ASP A 121 13.96 6.87 -1.13
C ASP A 121 15.32 7.57 -1.08
N ASN A 122 15.34 8.89 -1.25
CA ASN A 122 16.60 9.65 -1.19
C ASN A 122 17.22 9.57 0.21
N THR A 123 16.43 9.73 1.27
CA THR A 123 16.91 9.62 2.65
C THR A 123 17.39 8.20 2.96
N LEU A 124 16.67 7.17 2.50
CA LEU A 124 17.11 5.78 2.64
C LEU A 124 18.41 5.53 1.86
N CYS A 125 18.56 6.04 0.63
CA CYS A 125 19.79 5.86 -0.14
C CYS A 125 21.00 6.54 0.51
N GLN A 126 20.81 7.70 1.15
CA GLN A 126 21.87 8.36 1.93
C GLN A 126 22.39 7.48 3.08
N MET A 127 21.54 6.64 3.67
CA MET A 127 21.93 5.65 4.69
C MET A 127 22.66 4.42 4.13
N LYS A 128 23.00 4.39 2.83
CA LYS A 128 23.60 3.22 2.13
C LYS A 128 22.75 1.95 2.16
N LEU A 129 21.46 2.08 2.47
CA LEU A 129 20.43 1.04 2.47
C LEU A 129 20.05 0.56 1.06
N CYS A 130 20.43 1.31 0.02
CA CYS A 130 19.92 1.14 -1.34
C CYS A 130 20.54 -0.02 -2.14
N ASN A 131 21.34 -0.90 -1.54
CA ASN A 131 21.80 -2.13 -2.21
C ASN A 131 20.65 -3.13 -2.52
N TYR A 132 19.41 -2.84 -2.10
CA TYR A 132 18.30 -3.80 -2.11
C TYR A 132 17.15 -3.49 -3.08
N THR A 133 17.28 -2.54 -4.01
CA THR A 133 16.29 -2.27 -5.07
C THR A 133 16.39 -3.24 -6.26
N LYS A 134 16.95 -4.43 -6.04
CA LYS A 134 16.69 -5.60 -6.90
C LYS A 134 15.37 -6.28 -6.55
N CYS A 135 14.53 -5.76 -5.66
CA CYS A 135 13.17 -6.24 -5.40
C CYS A 135 12.18 -5.97 -6.57
N LYS A 136 12.62 -6.38 -7.76
CA LYS A 136 11.97 -7.28 -8.70
C LYS A 136 10.62 -6.80 -9.27
N ASN A 137 10.68 -6.38 -10.54
CA ASN A 137 9.60 -6.26 -11.53
C ASN A 137 8.57 -7.42 -11.55
N TYR A 138 8.81 -8.52 -10.81
CA TYR A 138 7.93 -9.68 -10.71
C TYR A 138 6.53 -9.34 -10.24
N PHE A 139 6.38 -8.40 -9.28
CA PHE A 139 5.03 -7.96 -8.89
C PHE A 139 4.33 -7.29 -10.09
N VAL A 140 5.02 -6.42 -10.80
CA VAL A 140 4.48 -5.76 -12.00
C VAL A 140 4.11 -6.78 -13.08
N TYR A 141 4.97 -7.76 -13.36
CA TYR A 141 4.67 -8.85 -14.30
C TYR A 141 3.47 -9.70 -13.85
N PHE A 142 3.37 -9.98 -12.55
CA PHE A 142 2.20 -10.66 -11.98
C PHE A 142 0.92 -9.84 -12.20
N MET A 143 0.94 -8.52 -11.98
CA MET A 143 -0.22 -7.67 -12.26
C MET A 143 -0.62 -7.69 -13.73
N TYR A 144 0.34 -7.64 -14.66
CA TYR A 144 0.07 -7.77 -16.09
C TYR A 144 -0.53 -9.13 -16.44
N ALA A 145 0.02 -10.22 -15.89
CA ALA A 145 -0.50 -11.56 -16.12
C ALA A 145 -1.96 -11.69 -15.63
N VAL A 146 -2.26 -11.19 -14.42
CA VAL A 146 -3.62 -11.18 -13.88
C VAL A 146 -4.55 -10.32 -14.74
N CYS A 147 -4.13 -9.15 -15.20
CA CYS A 147 -4.93 -8.33 -16.11
C CYS A 147 -5.23 -9.03 -17.44
N ILE A 148 -4.25 -9.70 -18.04
CA ILE A 148 -4.42 -10.44 -19.30
C ILE A 148 -5.38 -11.61 -19.10
N LEU A 149 -5.20 -12.40 -18.03
CA LEU A 149 -6.07 -13.52 -17.71
C LEU A 149 -7.51 -13.07 -17.46
N LEU A 150 -7.71 -11.97 -16.72
CA LEU A 150 -9.03 -11.41 -16.49
C LEU A 150 -9.65 -10.83 -17.76
N ALA A 151 -8.86 -10.21 -18.64
CA ALA A 151 -9.35 -9.73 -19.93
C ALA A 151 -9.79 -10.89 -20.83
N MET A 152 -9.01 -11.98 -20.89
CA MET A 152 -9.37 -13.21 -21.62
C MET A 152 -10.66 -13.82 -21.06
N PHE A 153 -10.78 -13.92 -19.74
CA PHE A 153 -11.99 -14.40 -19.08
C PHE A 153 -13.20 -13.50 -19.37
N MET A 154 -13.04 -12.18 -19.38
CA MET A 154 -14.11 -11.25 -19.73
C MET A 154 -14.52 -11.37 -21.20
N CYS A 155 -13.58 -11.56 -22.12
CA CYS A 155 -13.90 -11.82 -23.52
C CYS A 155 -14.68 -13.13 -23.68
N TYR A 156 -14.24 -14.20 -23.01
CA TYR A 156 -14.96 -15.48 -22.98
C TYR A 156 -16.38 -15.30 -22.44
N ASP A 157 -16.54 -14.59 -21.32
CA ASP A 157 -17.82 -14.35 -20.69
C ASP A 157 -18.75 -13.50 -21.57
N ILE A 158 -18.24 -12.50 -22.29
CA ILE A 158 -19.02 -11.73 -23.29
C ILE A 158 -19.56 -12.68 -24.38
N LEU A 159 -18.73 -13.57 -24.90
CA LEU A 159 -19.13 -14.51 -25.95
C LEU A 159 -20.15 -15.56 -25.45
N GLN A 160 -20.08 -15.94 -24.18
CA GLN A 160 -20.95 -16.95 -23.55
C GLN A 160 -22.32 -16.40 -23.16
N VAL A 161 -22.37 -15.19 -22.61
CA VAL A 161 -23.59 -14.60 -22.01
C VAL A 161 -24.60 -14.13 -23.07
N GLU A 162 -24.29 -14.21 -24.37
CA GLU A 162 -24.99 -13.40 -25.36
C GLU A 162 -26.12 -14.06 -26.16
N GLU A 163 -27.32 -13.53 -25.93
CA GLU A 163 -28.25 -13.18 -26.99
C GLU A 163 -27.78 -11.87 -27.67
N ARG A 164 -27.63 -11.86 -29.00
CA ARG A 164 -27.10 -10.74 -29.83
C ARG A 164 -27.64 -9.33 -29.52
N ARG A 165 -28.78 -9.20 -28.84
CA ARG A 165 -29.46 -7.91 -28.57
C ARG A 165 -28.77 -7.01 -27.53
N TYR A 166 -27.84 -7.53 -26.71
CA TYR A 166 -27.25 -6.77 -25.60
C TYR A 166 -25.71 -6.66 -25.61
N PHE A 167 -25.06 -6.87 -26.77
CA PHE A 167 -23.60 -6.93 -26.87
C PHE A 167 -22.87 -5.69 -26.35
N VAL A 168 -23.32 -4.52 -26.77
CA VAL A 168 -22.70 -3.24 -26.39
C VAL A 168 -22.74 -3.04 -24.88
N TYR A 169 -23.90 -3.28 -24.26
CA TYR A 169 -24.06 -3.14 -22.82
C TYR A 169 -23.15 -4.09 -22.03
N THR A 170 -23.14 -5.36 -22.40
CA THR A 170 -22.31 -6.38 -21.72
C THR A 170 -20.83 -6.04 -21.84
N SER A 171 -20.39 -5.62 -23.03
CA SER A 171 -19.01 -5.18 -23.27
C SER A 171 -18.62 -3.98 -22.40
N LEU A 172 -19.48 -2.96 -22.33
CA LEU A 172 -19.25 -1.78 -21.49
C LEU A 172 -19.21 -2.13 -19.99
N TYR A 173 -20.08 -3.04 -19.55
CA TYR A 173 -20.11 -3.51 -18.18
C TYR A 173 -18.81 -4.25 -17.79
N ARG A 174 -18.27 -5.09 -18.67
CA ARG A 174 -16.98 -5.78 -18.44
C ARG A 174 -15.81 -4.79 -18.48
N LEU A 175 -15.85 -3.80 -19.35
CA LEU A 175 -14.87 -2.71 -19.37
C LEU A 175 -14.87 -1.90 -18.06
N ALA A 176 -16.05 -1.56 -17.52
CA ALA A 176 -16.20 -0.89 -16.22
C ALA A 176 -15.60 -1.73 -15.07
N TYR A 177 -15.75 -3.05 -15.14
CA TYR A 177 -15.13 -3.96 -14.19
C TYR A 177 -13.60 -3.98 -14.31
N LEU A 178 -13.06 -4.04 -15.54
CA LEU A 178 -11.62 -3.98 -15.79
C LEU A 178 -11.00 -2.69 -15.23
N ILE A 179 -11.69 -1.55 -15.37
CA ILE A 179 -11.28 -0.27 -14.76
C ILE A 179 -11.14 -0.41 -13.23
N SER A 180 -12.12 -1.04 -12.58
CA SER A 180 -12.11 -1.28 -11.14
C SER A 180 -10.95 -2.19 -10.72
N VAL A 181 -10.65 -3.22 -11.50
CA VAL A 181 -9.50 -4.11 -11.24
C VAL A 181 -8.19 -3.33 -11.35
N VAL A 182 -7.99 -2.54 -12.40
CA VAL A 182 -6.78 -1.71 -12.57
C VAL A 182 -6.61 -0.75 -11.40
N LEU A 183 -7.70 -0.20 -10.87
CA LEU A 183 -7.67 0.66 -9.70
C LEU A 183 -7.22 -0.08 -8.42
N ILE A 184 -7.76 -1.28 -8.17
CA ILE A 184 -7.32 -2.14 -7.06
C ILE A 184 -5.83 -2.45 -7.20
N MET A 185 -5.40 -2.75 -8.41
CA MET A 185 -4.00 -3.02 -8.73
C MET A 185 -3.07 -1.84 -8.42
N GLN A 186 -3.48 -0.61 -8.78
CA GLN A 186 -2.76 0.62 -8.43
C GLN A 186 -2.67 0.79 -6.91
N PHE A 187 -3.80 0.66 -6.22
CA PHE A 187 -3.85 0.79 -4.76
C PHE A 187 -2.92 -0.22 -4.07
N CYS A 188 -3.04 -1.51 -4.41
CA CYS A 188 -2.20 -2.55 -3.83
C CYS A 188 -0.71 -2.33 -4.11
N HIS A 189 -0.35 -1.82 -5.28
CA HIS A 189 1.05 -1.50 -5.57
C HIS A 189 1.58 -0.36 -4.70
N VAL A 190 0.83 0.73 -4.58
CA VAL A 190 1.23 1.89 -3.78
C VAL A 190 1.36 1.49 -2.30
N THR A 191 0.41 0.71 -1.78
CA THR A 191 0.45 0.14 -0.43
C THR A 191 1.67 -0.78 -0.24
N ARG A 192 2.01 -1.60 -1.24
CA ARG A 192 3.23 -2.42 -1.24
C ARG A 192 4.50 -1.57 -1.22
N CYS A 193 4.55 -0.45 -1.95
CA CYS A 193 5.67 0.48 -1.92
C CYS A 193 5.89 1.03 -0.50
N ILE A 194 4.83 1.36 0.23
CA ILE A 194 4.90 1.75 1.65
C ILE A 194 5.44 0.59 2.50
N GLN A 195 4.90 -0.61 2.30
CA GLN A 195 5.34 -1.82 3.01
C GLN A 195 6.84 -2.06 2.88
N GLN A 196 7.38 -1.95 1.66
CA GLN A 196 8.81 -2.18 1.40
C GLN A 196 9.69 -1.17 2.15
N ARG A 197 9.28 0.09 2.22
CA ARG A 197 10.02 1.14 2.94
C ARG A 197 9.99 0.90 4.45
N LEU A 198 8.87 0.44 5.00
CA LEU A 198 8.80 0.02 6.40
C LEU A 198 9.69 -1.20 6.69
N ILE A 199 9.72 -2.19 5.79
CA ILE A 199 10.62 -3.35 5.92
C ILE A 199 12.08 -2.91 5.96
N LEU A 200 12.47 -1.96 5.09
CA LEU A 200 13.83 -1.41 5.08
C LEU A 200 14.15 -0.65 6.36
N LEU A 201 13.26 0.24 6.79
CA LEU A 201 13.39 0.97 8.05
C LEU A 201 13.56 0.00 9.24
N ARG A 202 12.71 -1.03 9.31
CA ARG A 202 12.77 -2.07 10.33
C ARG A 202 14.10 -2.81 10.34
N LYS A 203 14.60 -3.23 9.16
CA LYS A 203 15.87 -3.96 9.05
C LYS A 203 17.04 -3.17 9.64
N GLU A 204 17.09 -1.87 9.38
CA GLU A 204 18.13 -1.01 9.95
C GLU A 204 17.95 -0.73 11.43
N MET A 205 16.72 -0.59 11.90
CA MET A 205 16.49 -0.46 13.33
C MET A 205 16.91 -1.73 14.07
N SER A 206 16.66 -2.90 13.49
CA SER A 206 17.15 -4.18 14.02
C SER A 206 18.68 -4.25 13.99
N SER A 207 19.33 -3.76 12.94
CA SER A 207 20.80 -3.76 12.88
C SER A 207 21.41 -2.87 13.96
N VAL A 208 20.75 -1.77 14.34
CA VAL A 208 21.16 -0.94 15.49
C VAL A 208 21.01 -1.71 16.81
N LEU A 209 19.93 -2.48 16.98
CA LEU A 209 19.74 -3.33 18.16
C LEU A 209 20.86 -4.37 18.28
N ASP A 210 21.19 -5.07 17.19
CA ASP A 210 22.21 -6.14 17.19
C ASP A 210 23.64 -5.61 17.40
N ASN A 211 23.93 -4.41 16.89
CA ASN A 211 25.26 -3.78 17.02
C ASN A 211 25.46 -3.07 18.36
N THR A 212 24.45 -2.97 19.22
CA THR A 212 24.59 -2.37 20.56
C THR A 212 25.08 -3.47 21.50
N PRO A 213 26.39 -3.56 21.81
CA PRO A 213 26.92 -4.72 22.50
C PRO A 213 26.33 -4.80 23.90
N SER A 214 26.04 -6.02 24.36
CA SER A 214 25.85 -6.40 25.76
C SER A 214 27.17 -6.22 26.53
N MET A 215 27.70 -5.00 26.56
CA MET A 215 28.99 -4.64 27.14
C MET A 215 28.94 -4.55 28.67
N ILE A 216 28.27 -5.50 29.34
CA ILE A 216 28.17 -5.60 30.81
C ILE A 216 28.35 -7.04 31.34
N LEU A 217 28.45 -8.09 30.51
CA LEU A 217 28.61 -9.46 31.06
C LEU A 217 30.04 -10.03 31.10
N THR A 218 31.09 -9.21 30.99
CA THR A 218 32.49 -9.66 31.17
C THR A 218 33.36 -8.76 32.03
N SER A 219 32.78 -7.84 32.81
CA SER A 219 33.45 -7.40 34.04
C SER A 219 33.06 -8.36 35.16
N THR A 220 33.59 -9.58 35.10
CA THR A 220 33.80 -10.39 36.30
C THR A 220 34.69 -9.57 37.22
N VAL A 221 34.05 -8.81 38.10
CA VAL A 221 34.66 -8.30 39.33
C VAL A 221 35.12 -9.53 40.10
N LYS A 222 36.40 -9.89 39.94
CA LYS A 222 37.07 -10.70 40.93
C LYS A 222 37.02 -9.90 42.24
N PRO A 223 36.51 -10.46 43.34
CA PRO A 223 36.65 -9.83 44.64
C PRO A 223 38.12 -10.01 45.04
N THR A 224 38.98 -9.06 44.67
CA THR A 224 40.28 -8.94 45.33
C THR A 224 40.04 -8.29 46.69
N SER A 225 40.33 -9.11 47.70
CA SER A 225 40.48 -8.82 49.11
C SER A 225 40.99 -7.42 49.42
N PHE A 226 40.41 -6.86 50.50
CA PHE A 226 40.96 -5.86 51.40
C PHE A 226 42.49 -5.70 51.33
N GLU A 227 42.96 -4.51 50.97
CA GLU A 227 44.13 -3.90 51.60
C GLU A 227 44.06 -2.37 51.54
N ARG A 228 44.67 -1.75 52.55
CA ARG A 228 44.46 -0.39 53.07
C ARG A 228 44.86 0.74 52.11
N VAL A 229 44.10 1.83 52.21
CA VAL A 229 44.50 3.25 52.32
C VAL A 229 46.01 3.53 52.15
N ASP A 230 46.38 4.30 51.13
CA ASP A 230 47.02 5.60 51.37
C ASP A 230 47.05 6.54 50.14
N LYS A 231 47.03 7.83 50.47
CA LYS A 231 47.15 9.07 49.67
C LYS A 231 47.91 8.95 48.35
N PHE A 232 47.33 9.43 47.23
CA PHE A 232 48.02 10.28 46.22
C PHE A 232 47.03 10.75 45.12
N GLU A 233 46.04 11.58 45.47
CA GLU A 233 45.27 12.37 44.48
C GLU A 233 45.26 13.83 44.88
N LEU A 234 46.40 14.50 44.68
CA LEU A 234 46.47 15.97 44.63
C LEU A 234 47.72 16.41 43.84
N SER A 235 47.79 16.11 42.55
CA SER A 235 48.88 16.62 41.69
C SER A 235 48.48 16.74 40.20
N CYS A 236 47.26 17.18 39.90
CA CYS A 236 46.86 17.45 38.50
C CYS A 236 46.16 18.81 38.30
N VAL A 237 46.58 19.84 39.04
CA VAL A 237 46.09 21.22 38.84
C VAL A 237 47.22 22.26 38.70
N THR A 238 48.50 21.88 38.73
CA THR A 238 49.61 22.88 38.71
C THR A 238 50.62 22.68 37.58
N SER A 239 50.16 22.48 36.33
CA SER A 239 51.05 22.51 35.16
C SER A 239 50.55 23.38 34.00
N LEU A 240 49.55 24.23 34.22
CA LEU A 240 49.25 25.34 33.33
C LEU A 240 49.98 26.57 33.85
N ILE A 241 50.78 27.20 32.99
CA ILE A 241 51.72 28.32 33.22
C ILE A 241 53.16 27.86 33.46
N SER A 242 53.81 27.44 32.39
CA SER A 242 55.22 27.75 32.17
C SER A 242 55.44 27.86 30.66
N GLU A 243 55.53 29.10 30.19
CA GLU A 243 56.03 29.42 28.86
C GLU A 243 57.53 29.16 28.82
N ASN A 244 57.97 28.31 27.89
CA ASN A 244 59.15 28.58 27.06
C ASN A 244 59.16 27.63 25.86
N PRO A 245 59.57 28.11 24.67
CA PRO A 245 59.69 27.29 23.47
C PRO A 245 61.07 26.61 23.42
N VAL A 246 61.18 25.46 22.74
CA VAL A 246 62.32 25.05 21.88
C VAL A 246 62.14 23.58 21.44
N ASP A 247 62.36 23.39 20.13
CA ASP A 247 62.73 22.21 19.32
C ASP A 247 61.90 20.91 19.26
N ASP A 248 61.28 20.77 18.08
CA ASP A 248 61.49 19.74 17.06
C ASP A 248 61.90 18.32 17.53
N SER A 249 60.92 17.41 17.54
CA SER A 249 61.11 16.05 17.03
C SER A 249 59.76 15.36 16.82
N GLY A 250 59.63 14.71 15.67
CA GLY A 250 58.38 14.19 15.13
C GLY A 250 57.60 13.26 16.05
N ASN A 251 56.41 13.70 16.47
CA ASN A 251 55.41 12.85 17.07
C ASN A 251 54.33 12.48 16.04
N LYS A 252 54.33 11.22 15.64
CA LYS A 252 53.19 10.57 14.99
C LYS A 252 51.96 10.81 15.86
N TYR A 253 50.96 11.49 15.30
CA TYR A 253 49.64 11.64 15.88
C TYR A 253 49.05 10.26 16.21
N GLN A 254 49.21 9.84 17.47
CA GLN A 254 48.47 8.73 18.04
C GLN A 254 47.06 9.26 18.32
N SER A 255 46.19 9.16 17.31
CA SER A 255 44.78 9.54 17.41
C SER A 255 44.15 8.80 18.60
N SER A 256 43.80 9.56 19.64
CA SER A 256 43.24 9.04 20.88
C SER A 256 41.95 8.24 20.63
N PRO A 257 41.83 7.00 21.15
CA PRO A 257 40.65 6.14 20.96
C PRO A 257 39.35 6.72 21.58
N ARG A 258 39.44 7.75 22.44
CA ARG A 258 38.27 8.43 23.02
C ARG A 258 37.48 9.25 21.98
N ASN A 259 38.14 9.85 20.99
CA ASN A 259 37.46 10.66 19.98
C ASN A 259 36.68 9.80 18.96
N LEU A 260 37.17 8.59 18.67
CA LEU A 260 36.46 7.60 17.83
C LEU A 260 35.20 7.06 18.52
N LEU A 261 35.26 6.81 19.83
CA LEU A 261 34.12 6.32 20.60
C LEU A 261 33.00 7.38 20.73
N LEU A 262 33.37 8.66 20.89
CA LEU A 262 32.40 9.75 20.96
C LEU A 262 31.69 9.96 19.61
N HIS A 263 32.44 9.88 18.50
CA HIS A 263 31.92 10.02 17.15
C HIS A 263 30.95 8.89 16.79
N GLY A 264 31.26 7.64 17.17
CA GLY A 264 30.35 6.49 16.99
C GLY A 264 29.05 6.62 17.79
N LYS A 265 29.08 7.25 18.97
CA LYS A 265 27.89 7.46 19.82
C LYS A 265 26.98 8.59 19.34
N LEU A 266 27.54 9.71 18.86
CA LEU A 266 26.78 10.80 18.22
C LEU A 266 26.05 10.31 16.96
N TYR A 267 26.75 9.50 16.16
CA TYR A 267 26.22 8.90 14.93
C TYR A 267 24.97 8.02 15.16
N GLN A 268 24.85 7.35 16.31
CA GLN A 268 23.67 6.54 16.62
C GLN A 268 22.42 7.39 16.95
N VAL A 269 22.59 8.54 17.60
CA VAL A 269 21.48 9.47 17.89
C VAL A 269 20.93 10.07 16.59
N ASP A 270 21.83 10.51 15.70
CA ASP A 270 21.46 11.05 14.39
C ASP A 270 20.70 10.02 13.53
N LYS A 271 21.09 8.74 13.61
CA LYS A 271 20.37 7.64 12.96
C LYS A 271 18.92 7.53 13.44
N ILE A 272 18.69 7.57 14.75
CA ILE A 272 17.34 7.47 15.32
C ILE A 272 16.50 8.67 14.92
N ILE A 273 17.05 9.88 14.95
CA ILE A 273 16.35 11.09 14.48
C ILE A 273 15.95 10.90 13.02
N THR A 274 16.84 10.37 12.19
CA THR A 274 16.53 10.14 10.78
C THR A 274 15.49 9.03 10.58
N PHE A 275 15.50 7.96 11.39
CA PHE A 275 14.44 6.94 11.39
C PHE A 275 13.06 7.52 11.71
N ARG A 276 12.99 8.43 12.70
CA ARG A 276 11.75 9.15 13.04
C ARG A 276 11.23 10.01 11.88
N GLN A 277 12.12 10.70 11.18
CA GLN A 277 11.79 11.51 10.01
C GLN A 277 11.27 10.63 8.85
N ILE A 278 11.94 9.50 8.57
CA ILE A 278 11.49 8.54 7.56
C ILE A 278 10.11 8.00 7.92
N TYR A 279 9.90 7.59 9.17
CA TYR A 279 8.60 7.11 9.65
C TYR A 279 7.51 8.18 9.48
N ASN A 280 7.79 9.43 9.85
CA ASN A 280 6.84 10.54 9.67
C ASN A 280 6.46 10.74 8.20
N ASN A 281 7.44 10.71 7.30
CA ASN A 281 7.17 10.83 5.87
C ASN A 281 6.36 9.65 5.33
N ILE A 282 6.58 8.42 5.84
CA ILE A 282 5.77 7.24 5.49
C ILE A 282 4.34 7.39 6.01
N TYR A 283 4.16 7.91 7.22
CA TYR A 283 2.85 8.23 7.78
C TYR A 283 2.11 9.26 6.93
N ASP A 284 2.75 10.39 6.59
CA ASP A 284 2.19 11.41 5.68
C ASP A 284 1.77 10.81 4.33
N ALA A 285 2.63 9.96 3.75
CA ALA A 285 2.34 9.26 2.50
C ALA A 285 1.10 8.34 2.64
N THR A 286 0.94 7.68 3.79
CA THR A 286 -0.24 6.85 4.06
C THR A 286 -1.51 7.71 4.17
N GLN A 287 -1.44 8.89 4.79
CA GLN A 287 -2.56 9.83 4.82
C GLN A 287 -2.93 10.34 3.42
N LEU A 288 -1.94 10.57 2.55
CA LEU A 288 -2.19 10.91 1.15
C LEU A 288 -2.86 9.75 0.40
N ILE A 289 -2.44 8.50 0.63
CA ILE A 289 -3.09 7.31 0.05
C ILE A 289 -4.56 7.24 0.48
N ASN A 290 -4.85 7.38 1.78
CA ASN A 290 -6.23 7.41 2.29
C ASN A 290 -7.05 8.54 1.67
N SER A 291 -6.46 9.73 1.51
CA SER A 291 -7.16 10.85 0.89
C SER A 291 -7.43 10.66 -0.61
N VAL A 292 -6.62 9.87 -1.32
CA VAL A 292 -6.78 9.61 -2.77
C VAL A 292 -7.72 8.43 -3.00
N TYR A 293 -7.50 7.32 -2.29
CA TYR A 293 -8.17 6.04 -2.55
C TYR A 293 -9.27 5.70 -1.55
N GLY A 294 -9.38 6.37 -0.40
CA GLY A 294 -10.31 5.96 0.67
C GLY A 294 -11.76 5.81 0.22
N PHE A 295 -12.29 6.82 -0.50
CA PHE A 295 -13.65 6.75 -1.06
C PHE A 295 -13.80 5.68 -2.15
N LEU A 296 -12.78 5.52 -2.99
CA LEU A 296 -12.81 4.54 -4.06
C LEU A 296 -12.79 3.10 -3.51
N ILE A 297 -11.98 2.86 -2.48
CA ILE A 297 -11.90 1.59 -1.77
C ILE A 297 -13.24 1.24 -1.13
N LEU A 298 -13.93 2.21 -0.51
CA LEU A 298 -15.27 2.02 0.05
C LEU A 298 -16.24 1.50 -1.03
N LEU A 299 -16.31 2.20 -2.16
CA LEU A 299 -17.16 1.82 -3.29
C LEU A 299 -16.79 0.45 -3.88
N LEU A 300 -15.51 0.10 -3.91
CA LEU A 300 -15.03 -1.22 -4.35
C LEU A 300 -15.45 -2.34 -3.41
N PHE A 301 -15.37 -2.14 -2.08
CA PHE A 301 -15.83 -3.13 -1.10
C PHE A 301 -17.33 -3.39 -1.21
N VAL A 302 -18.13 -2.33 -1.27
CA VAL A 302 -19.60 -2.44 -1.43
C VAL A 302 -19.95 -3.20 -2.71
N ARG A 303 -19.29 -2.87 -3.81
CA ARG A 303 -19.45 -3.54 -5.11
C ARG A 303 -19.07 -5.02 -5.06
N ALA A 304 -17.94 -5.35 -4.44
CA ALA A 304 -17.44 -6.72 -4.35
C ALA A 304 -18.34 -7.59 -3.44
N ALA A 305 -18.79 -7.04 -2.31
CA ALA A 305 -19.74 -7.72 -1.42
C ALA A 305 -21.09 -7.97 -2.11
N GLY A 306 -21.64 -6.97 -2.80
CA GLY A 306 -22.86 -7.14 -3.60
C GLY A 306 -22.69 -8.20 -4.69
N GLY A 307 -21.56 -8.18 -5.41
CA GLY A 307 -21.22 -9.19 -6.40
C GLY A 307 -21.11 -10.60 -5.83
N LEU A 308 -20.52 -10.77 -4.64
CA LEU A 308 -20.48 -12.08 -3.96
C LEU A 308 -21.88 -12.57 -3.63
N ILE A 309 -22.70 -11.72 -3.00
CA ILE A 309 -24.08 -12.04 -2.63
C ILE A 309 -24.87 -12.53 -3.85
N THR A 310 -24.84 -11.77 -4.96
CA THR A 310 -25.64 -12.13 -6.14
C THR A 310 -25.15 -13.42 -6.78
N ASN A 311 -23.83 -13.60 -6.95
CA ASN A 311 -23.32 -14.80 -7.62
C ASN A 311 -23.47 -16.06 -6.76
N ILE A 312 -23.28 -15.97 -5.44
CA ILE A 312 -23.52 -17.12 -4.56
C ILE A 312 -25.00 -17.45 -4.50
N TYR A 313 -25.88 -16.45 -4.40
CA TYR A 313 -27.33 -16.70 -4.46
C TYR A 313 -27.73 -17.38 -5.77
N HIS A 314 -27.22 -16.92 -6.92
CA HIS A 314 -27.48 -17.57 -8.21
C HIS A 314 -27.00 -19.03 -8.22
N LEU A 315 -25.76 -19.28 -7.77
CA LEU A 315 -25.20 -20.63 -7.68
C LEU A 315 -26.06 -21.54 -6.79
N VAL A 316 -26.45 -21.07 -5.60
CA VAL A 316 -27.31 -21.79 -4.66
C VAL A 316 -28.71 -22.00 -5.22
N SER A 317 -29.24 -21.03 -5.96
CA SER A 317 -30.55 -21.13 -6.58
C SER A 317 -30.60 -22.23 -7.65
N ILE A 318 -29.54 -22.39 -8.44
CA ILE A 318 -29.39 -23.44 -9.45
C ILE A 318 -29.24 -24.81 -8.77
N THR A 319 -28.41 -24.91 -7.72
CA THR A 319 -28.17 -26.20 -7.04
C THR A 319 -29.38 -26.69 -6.24
N LEU A 320 -30.08 -25.80 -5.51
CA LEU A 320 -31.27 -26.15 -4.73
C LEU A 320 -32.48 -26.46 -5.61
N SER A 321 -32.62 -25.79 -6.75
CA SER A 321 -33.72 -26.06 -7.71
C SER A 321 -33.50 -27.28 -8.59
N GLY A 322 -32.42 -28.07 -8.35
CA GLY A 322 -31.81 -29.05 -9.25
C GLY A 322 -32.63 -30.22 -9.82
N VAL A 323 -33.96 -30.15 -9.90
CA VAL A 323 -34.81 -31.21 -10.50
C VAL A 323 -36.00 -30.67 -11.33
N VAL A 324 -36.40 -29.41 -11.22
CA VAL A 324 -37.60 -28.91 -11.94
C VAL A 324 -37.46 -27.46 -12.43
N VAL A 325 -36.79 -27.26 -13.57
CA VAL A 325 -37.26 -26.29 -14.59
C VAL A 325 -37.04 -26.92 -15.96
N LEU A 326 -37.97 -27.82 -16.32
CA LEU A 326 -38.35 -28.03 -17.71
C LEU A 326 -38.75 -26.65 -18.29
N GLY A 327 -37.91 -26.03 -19.13
CA GLY A 327 -38.37 -24.96 -20.01
C GLY A 327 -37.47 -23.77 -20.33
N ILE A 328 -36.21 -23.70 -19.88
CA ILE A 328 -35.26 -22.68 -20.38
C ILE A 328 -33.96 -23.36 -20.80
N GLU A 329 -33.91 -23.83 -22.05
CA GLU A 329 -32.94 -24.78 -22.62
C GLU A 329 -31.43 -24.40 -22.57
N ASN A 330 -31.00 -23.26 -22.00
CA ASN A 330 -29.62 -22.78 -22.18
C ASN A 330 -28.85 -22.35 -20.92
N TRP A 331 -29.47 -22.32 -19.73
CA TRP A 331 -28.84 -21.74 -18.53
C TRP A 331 -28.16 -22.78 -17.61
N ASP A 332 -28.45 -24.06 -17.80
CA ASP A 332 -27.89 -25.16 -16.99
C ASP A 332 -26.58 -25.73 -17.57
N SER A 333 -25.99 -25.07 -18.58
CA SER A 333 -24.74 -25.56 -19.16
C SER A 333 -23.63 -25.54 -18.09
N PRO A 334 -22.78 -26.58 -18.00
CA PRO A 334 -21.67 -26.64 -17.04
C PRO A 334 -20.72 -25.44 -17.19
N LEU A 335 -20.68 -24.83 -18.37
CA LEU A 335 -19.92 -23.62 -18.67
C LEU A 335 -20.45 -22.37 -17.94
N HIS A 336 -21.78 -22.24 -17.79
CA HIS A 336 -22.39 -21.13 -17.05
C HIS A 336 -22.07 -21.21 -15.55
N VAL A 337 -22.22 -22.41 -14.97
CA VAL A 337 -21.85 -22.69 -13.57
C VAL A 337 -20.36 -22.39 -13.35
N GLY A 338 -19.50 -22.80 -14.28
CA GLY A 338 -18.07 -22.47 -14.26
C GLY A 338 -17.79 -20.97 -14.24
N SER A 339 -18.52 -20.17 -15.04
CA SER A 339 -18.40 -18.70 -15.03
C SER A 339 -18.82 -18.10 -13.67
N LEU A 340 -19.94 -18.56 -13.09
CA LEU A 340 -20.40 -18.08 -11.77
C LEU A 340 -19.36 -18.36 -10.67
N VAL A 341 -18.81 -19.58 -10.64
CA VAL A 341 -17.74 -19.94 -9.69
C VAL A 341 -16.51 -19.06 -9.89
N ALA A 342 -16.10 -18.82 -11.14
CA ALA A 342 -15.00 -17.92 -11.44
C ALA A 342 -15.25 -16.49 -10.95
N TRP A 343 -16.45 -15.94 -11.16
CA TRP A 343 -16.84 -14.62 -10.65
C TRP A 343 -16.81 -14.56 -9.12
N ILE A 344 -17.28 -15.60 -8.42
CA ILE A 344 -17.20 -15.69 -6.95
C ILE A 344 -15.74 -15.63 -6.49
N LEU A 345 -14.86 -16.42 -7.09
CA LEU A 345 -13.42 -16.43 -6.76
C LEU A 345 -12.77 -15.07 -7.03
N ILE A 346 -13.15 -14.41 -8.12
CA ILE A 346 -12.66 -13.07 -8.48
C ILE A 346 -13.09 -12.02 -7.45
N PHE A 347 -14.37 -11.99 -7.04
CA PHE A 347 -14.82 -11.03 -6.03
C PHE A 347 -14.23 -11.33 -4.64
N LEU A 348 -14.14 -12.61 -4.26
CA LEU A 348 -13.54 -13.03 -2.99
C LEU A 348 -12.06 -12.65 -2.93
N SER A 349 -11.30 -12.99 -3.98
CA SER A 349 -9.88 -12.64 -4.06
C SER A 349 -9.65 -11.13 -4.06
N THR A 350 -10.55 -10.35 -4.65
CA THR A 350 -10.50 -8.87 -4.60
C THR A 350 -10.53 -8.36 -3.16
N ILE A 351 -11.52 -8.80 -2.36
CA ILE A 351 -11.66 -8.39 -0.95
C ILE A 351 -10.44 -8.85 -0.15
N ILE A 352 -9.99 -10.10 -0.34
CA ILE A 352 -8.82 -10.66 0.36
C ILE A 352 -7.55 -9.88 0.01
N VAL A 353 -7.27 -9.60 -1.27
CA VAL A 353 -6.06 -8.89 -1.68
C VAL A 353 -6.03 -7.48 -1.09
N MET A 354 -7.16 -6.75 -1.11
CA MET A 354 -7.24 -5.42 -0.53
C MET A 354 -6.97 -5.42 0.98
N THR A 355 -7.59 -6.33 1.74
CA THR A 355 -7.41 -6.41 3.20
C THR A 355 -6.03 -6.94 3.59
N VAL A 356 -5.53 -7.99 2.93
CA VAL A 356 -4.20 -8.56 3.18
C VAL A 356 -3.10 -7.54 2.95
N MET A 357 -3.15 -6.76 1.86
CA MET A 357 -2.10 -5.78 1.57
C MET A 357 -2.03 -4.69 2.64
N CYS A 358 -3.19 -4.20 3.11
CA CYS A 358 -3.25 -3.23 4.21
C CYS A 358 -2.76 -3.85 5.53
N GLN A 359 -3.22 -5.06 5.86
CA GLN A 359 -2.80 -5.79 7.06
C GLN A 359 -1.29 -6.01 7.11
N ARG A 360 -0.67 -6.32 5.96
CA ARG A 360 0.77 -6.50 5.88
C ARG A 360 1.52 -5.22 6.25
N VAL A 361 1.08 -4.06 5.79
CA VAL A 361 1.69 -2.77 6.17
C VAL A 361 1.52 -2.51 7.67
N MET A 362 0.33 -2.70 8.22
CA MET A 362 0.06 -2.52 9.65
C MET A 362 0.90 -3.48 10.51
N SER A 363 1.04 -4.74 10.10
CA SER A 363 1.90 -5.72 10.77
C SER A 363 3.38 -5.31 10.75
N GLU A 364 3.87 -4.74 9.65
CA GLU A 364 5.23 -4.22 9.58
C GLU A 364 5.45 -3.02 10.49
N CYS A 365 4.45 -2.13 10.61
CA CYS A 365 4.48 -1.02 11.56
C CYS A 365 4.53 -1.53 13.02
N LYS A 366 3.72 -2.53 13.37
CA LYS A 366 3.73 -3.14 14.71
C LYS A 366 5.10 -3.74 15.06
N LYS A 367 5.76 -4.40 14.12
CA LYS A 367 7.11 -4.95 14.34
C LYS A 367 8.16 -3.86 14.59
N ILE A 368 8.00 -2.66 14.01
CA ILE A 368 8.87 -1.52 14.30
C ILE A 368 8.66 -1.06 15.74
N ASP A 369 7.41 -0.95 16.18
CA ASP A 369 7.08 -0.63 17.58
C ASP A 369 7.72 -1.63 18.55
N ASP A 370 7.60 -2.93 18.29
CA ASP A 370 8.24 -3.98 19.10
C ASP A 370 9.76 -3.80 19.19
N ILE A 371 10.43 -3.40 18.11
CA ILE A 371 11.89 -3.13 18.10
C ILE A 371 12.21 -1.89 18.94
N ILE A 372 11.42 -0.82 18.84
CA ILE A 372 11.63 0.39 19.65
C ILE A 372 11.48 0.07 21.13
N GLN A 373 10.44 -0.71 21.50
CA GLN A 373 10.23 -1.12 22.88
C GLN A 373 11.40 -1.98 23.40
N LYS A 374 11.90 -2.91 22.58
CA LYS A 374 13.10 -3.70 22.93
C LYS A 374 14.33 -2.82 23.12
N LEU A 375 14.55 -1.85 22.22
CA LEU A 375 15.64 -0.90 22.37
C LEU A 375 15.49 -0.10 23.67
N LEU A 376 14.30 0.41 23.99
CA LEU A 376 14.02 1.17 25.22
C LEU A 376 14.34 0.40 26.52
N LEU A 377 14.24 -0.93 26.50
CA LEU A 377 14.54 -1.78 27.66
C LEU A 377 16.04 -2.04 27.86
N GLN A 378 16.90 -1.59 26.94
CA GLN A 378 18.33 -1.84 27.01
C GLN A 378 19.00 -0.97 28.10
N GLN A 379 19.63 -1.62 29.09
CA GLN A 379 20.18 -0.99 30.31
C GLN A 379 21.35 -0.02 30.08
N SER A 380 21.97 0.00 28.90
CA SER A 380 23.18 0.80 28.60
C SER A 380 22.95 1.99 27.66
N LEU A 381 21.71 2.45 27.50
CA LEU A 381 21.38 3.57 26.63
C LEU A 381 21.84 4.92 27.18
N ARG A 382 22.46 5.73 26.33
CA ARG A 382 22.74 7.16 26.62
C ARG A 382 21.42 7.92 26.78
N TYR A 383 21.41 8.88 27.69
CA TYR A 383 20.24 9.73 27.99
C TYR A 383 19.61 10.34 26.72
N ASP A 384 20.41 10.94 25.83
CA ASP A 384 19.92 11.55 24.60
C ASP A 384 19.26 10.54 23.65
N MET A 385 19.83 9.33 23.57
CA MET A 385 19.28 8.25 22.75
C MET A 385 17.95 7.75 23.32
N LEU A 386 17.91 7.54 24.64
CA LEU A 386 16.71 7.15 25.36
C LEU A 386 15.60 8.17 25.15
N GLN A 387 15.91 9.47 25.20
CA GLN A 387 14.95 10.54 24.93
C GLN A 387 14.40 10.46 23.50
N GLN A 388 15.26 10.27 22.50
CA GLN A 388 14.83 10.14 21.10
C GLN A 388 13.98 8.88 20.87
N LEU A 389 14.31 7.75 21.48
CA LEU A 389 13.49 6.52 21.43
C LEU A 389 12.14 6.70 22.11
N LYS A 390 12.07 7.37 23.27
CA LYS A 390 10.79 7.69 23.93
C LYS A 390 9.92 8.55 23.03
N LEU A 391 10.48 9.59 22.42
CA LEU A 391 9.77 10.41 21.45
C LEU A 391 9.31 9.61 20.23
N PHE A 392 10.13 8.67 19.76
CA PHE A 392 9.75 7.79 18.66
C PHE A 392 8.60 6.85 19.04
N SER A 393 8.67 6.19 20.20
CA SER A 393 7.59 5.33 20.69
C SER A 393 6.27 6.09 20.81
N VAL A 394 6.30 7.30 21.36
CA VAL A 394 5.12 8.19 21.42
C VAL A 394 4.62 8.53 20.02
N GLN A 395 5.53 8.82 19.08
CA GLN A 395 5.18 9.12 17.69
C GLN A 395 4.50 7.93 16.99
N ILE A 396 5.02 6.70 17.11
CA ILE A 396 4.40 5.51 16.51
C ILE A 396 3.02 5.25 17.13
N THR A 397 2.90 5.42 18.45
CA THR A 397 1.64 5.21 19.16
C THR A 397 0.57 6.22 18.74
N LYS A 398 0.95 7.49 18.52
CA LYS A 398 0.03 8.56 18.12
C LYS A 398 -0.26 8.57 16.62
N ASN A 399 0.76 8.31 15.79
CA ASN A 399 0.69 8.38 14.33
C ASN A 399 0.65 6.96 13.75
N GLN A 400 -0.37 6.19 14.15
CA GLN A 400 -0.52 4.81 13.69
C GLN A 400 -0.79 4.78 12.18
N ILE A 401 0.02 4.00 11.45
CA ILE A 401 -0.16 3.79 10.02
C ILE A 401 -1.35 2.87 9.83
N GLU A 402 -2.45 3.44 9.32
CA GLU A 402 -3.71 2.73 9.10
C GLU A 402 -4.29 3.12 7.74
N PHE A 403 -4.97 2.16 7.09
CA PHE A 403 -5.73 2.41 5.87
C PHE A 403 -7.20 2.50 6.19
N SER A 404 -7.86 3.57 5.75
CA SER A 404 -9.28 3.78 6.01
C SER A 404 -10.06 3.97 4.72
N ALA A 405 -11.23 3.36 4.66
CA ALA A 405 -12.18 3.55 3.58
C ALA A 405 -13.02 4.81 3.88
N PHE A 406 -12.55 5.97 3.44
CA PHE A 406 -13.22 7.27 3.60
C PHE A 406 -13.64 7.60 5.04
N CYS A 407 -12.81 7.21 6.02
CA CYS A 407 -13.08 7.34 7.45
C CYS A 407 -14.28 6.52 7.99
N PHE A 408 -14.93 5.68 7.19
CA PHE A 408 -16.01 4.81 7.65
C PHE A 408 -15.49 3.63 8.47
N PHE A 409 -14.49 2.91 7.94
CA PHE A 409 -13.88 1.76 8.60
C PHE A 409 -12.40 1.62 8.26
N LYS A 410 -11.67 0.95 9.15
CA LYS A 410 -10.28 0.55 8.94
C LYS A 410 -10.24 -0.70 8.05
N VAL A 411 -9.28 -0.75 7.13
CA VAL A 411 -9.11 -1.88 6.21
C VAL A 411 -8.15 -2.89 6.83
N ASP A 412 -8.70 -3.82 7.60
CA ASP A 412 -7.98 -4.87 8.31
C ASP A 412 -8.57 -6.26 8.05
N MET A 413 -8.01 -7.28 8.72
CA MET A 413 -8.55 -8.64 8.65
C MET A 413 -9.91 -8.78 9.34
N SER A 414 -10.21 -7.95 10.34
CA SER A 414 -11.52 -7.97 11.00
C SER A 414 -12.62 -7.62 10.01
N LEU A 415 -12.40 -6.59 9.18
CA LEU A 415 -13.31 -6.22 8.10
C LEU A 415 -13.57 -7.38 7.13
N LEU A 416 -12.53 -8.15 6.76
CA LEU A 416 -12.70 -9.33 5.89
C LEU A 416 -13.69 -10.32 6.51
N PHE A 417 -13.51 -10.67 7.79
CA PHE A 417 -14.42 -11.56 8.50
C PHE A 417 -15.84 -10.98 8.58
N THR A 418 -15.98 -9.70 8.92
CA THR A 418 -17.28 -9.02 8.97
C THR A 418 -18.02 -9.08 7.64
N ILE A 419 -17.33 -8.84 6.51
CA ILE A 419 -17.93 -8.93 5.17
C ILE A 419 -18.34 -10.37 4.89
N LEU A 420 -17.48 -11.36 5.15
CA LEU A 420 -17.80 -12.78 4.88
C LEU A 420 -18.98 -13.29 5.71
N THR A 421 -19.06 -12.92 6.99
CA THR A 421 -20.19 -13.23 7.85
C THR A 421 -21.46 -12.54 7.36
N SER A 422 -21.39 -11.25 7.01
CA SER A 422 -22.54 -10.50 6.49
C SER A 422 -23.07 -11.07 5.17
N VAL A 423 -22.18 -11.40 4.24
CA VAL A 423 -22.53 -12.05 2.96
C VAL A 423 -23.22 -13.39 3.22
N THR A 424 -22.65 -14.24 4.08
CA THR A 424 -23.23 -15.53 4.46
C THR A 424 -24.62 -15.37 5.08
N SER A 425 -24.78 -14.48 6.06
CA SER A 425 -26.08 -14.22 6.70
C SER A 425 -27.12 -13.73 5.69
N TYR A 426 -26.74 -12.83 4.79
CA TYR A 426 -27.66 -12.32 3.77
C TYR A 426 -28.06 -13.39 2.76
N ILE A 427 -27.14 -14.28 2.37
CA ILE A 427 -27.47 -15.42 1.50
C ILE A 427 -28.47 -16.36 2.19
N ILE A 428 -28.28 -16.69 3.46
CA ILE A 428 -29.22 -17.53 4.22
C ILE A 428 -30.63 -16.91 4.19
N VAL A 429 -30.72 -15.60 4.45
CA VAL A 429 -31.98 -14.86 4.42
C VAL A 429 -32.61 -14.90 3.02
N LEU A 430 -31.84 -14.63 1.96
CA LEU A 430 -32.35 -14.69 0.58
C LEU A 430 -32.84 -16.08 0.19
N VAL A 431 -32.19 -17.14 0.67
CA VAL A 431 -32.61 -18.52 0.42
C VAL A 431 -33.89 -18.86 1.16
N GLN A 432 -34.13 -18.31 2.36
CA GLN A 432 -35.37 -18.51 3.12
C GLN A 432 -36.57 -17.77 2.54
N PHE A 433 -36.36 -16.63 1.87
CA PHE A 433 -37.41 -15.86 1.19
C PHE A 433 -37.71 -16.34 -0.24
N LYS A 434 -37.00 -17.37 -0.71
CA LYS A 434 -37.33 -18.11 -1.93
C LYS A 434 -38.39 -19.15 -1.61
#